data_AF-Q75W81-F1
#
_entry.id   AF-Q75W81-F1
#
_cell.length_a   1.000
_cell.length_b   1.000
_cell.length_c   1.000
_cell.angle_alpha   90.00
_cell.angle_beta   90.00
_cell.angle_gamma   90.00
#
_symmetry.space_group_name_H-M   'P 1'
#
loop_
_entity.id
_entity.type
_entity.pdbx_description
1 polymer ?
#
loop_
_entity_poly.entity_id
_entity_poly.type
_entity_poly.pdbx_seq_one_letter_code
_entity_poly.pdbx_strand_id
1 'polypeptide(L)'
;DQRITSADLHNECTGTHTGTSASAPLAAGIFALALEANPNLTWRDMQHLVVWTSEYDPLAGNPGWKKNGAGLMVNSRFGFGLLNANALVDLADPKRWKGVPEKRECIVQDKSLNQG
;
A
#
# COMPACT_ATOMS: atom_id res chain seq x y z
N ASP A 1 7.88 -22.09 -4.10
CA ASP A 1 6.45 -21.76 -4.20
C ASP A 1 5.88 -21.31 -2.87
N GLN A 2 5.78 -20.00 -2.66
CA GLN A 2 4.99 -19.46 -1.54
C GLN A 2 3.53 -19.38 -2.00
N ARG A 3 2.67 -20.16 -1.35
CA ARG A 3 1.22 -20.20 -1.59
C ARG A 3 0.52 -19.69 -0.34
N ILE A 4 -0.56 -18.93 -0.50
CA ILE A 4 -1.33 -18.42 0.63
C ILE A 4 -2.31 -19.52 1.07
N THR A 5 -2.26 -19.88 2.35
CA THR A 5 -3.21 -20.81 2.95
C THR A 5 -4.41 -20.02 3.46
N SER A 6 -5.61 -20.38 3.01
CA SER A 6 -6.87 -19.75 3.44
C SER A 6 -7.98 -20.80 3.57
N ALA A 7 -9.03 -20.48 4.33
CA ALA A 7 -10.26 -21.28 4.32
C ALA A 7 -10.89 -21.28 2.92
N ASP A 8 -11.44 -22.42 2.50
CA ASP A 8 -12.12 -22.65 1.24
C ASP A 8 -13.57 -23.10 1.50
N LEU A 9 -14.39 -23.10 0.44
CA LEU A 9 -15.74 -23.66 0.46
C LEU A 9 -15.71 -25.13 0.94
N HIS A 10 -16.83 -25.60 1.50
CA HIS A 10 -16.99 -26.97 2.01
C HIS A 10 -16.16 -27.35 3.26
N ASN A 11 -15.81 -26.38 4.13
CA ASN A 11 -15.02 -26.63 5.35
C ASN A 11 -13.59 -27.15 5.06
N GLU A 12 -13.05 -26.85 3.88
CA GLU A 12 -11.70 -27.25 3.49
C GLU A 12 -10.71 -26.07 3.61
N CYS A 13 -9.41 -26.37 3.60
CA CYS A 13 -8.34 -25.38 3.53
C CYS A 13 -7.68 -25.46 2.16
N THR A 14 -7.62 -24.36 1.42
CA THR A 14 -6.92 -24.33 0.13
C THR A 14 -5.48 -23.86 0.30
N GLY A 15 -4.53 -24.71 -0.12
CA GLY A 15 -3.12 -24.38 -0.24
C GLY A 15 -2.74 -23.86 -1.62
N THR A 16 -3.72 -23.58 -2.49
CA THR A 16 -3.54 -23.25 -3.91
C THR A 16 -4.15 -21.91 -4.29
N HIS A 17 -4.46 -21.04 -3.33
CA HIS A 17 -4.87 -19.68 -3.66
C HIS A 17 -3.67 -18.90 -4.23
N THR A 18 -3.65 -18.78 -5.56
CA THR A 18 -2.61 -18.08 -6.33
C THR A 18 -3.17 -16.85 -7.01
N GLY A 19 -2.32 -15.83 -7.20
CA GLY A 19 -2.64 -14.59 -7.93
C GLY A 19 -2.81 -13.38 -7.02
N THR A 20 -2.82 -12.18 -7.62
CA THR A 20 -3.04 -10.88 -6.95
C THR A 20 -4.33 -10.84 -6.10
N SER A 21 -5.30 -11.72 -6.41
CA SER A 21 -6.55 -11.86 -5.65
C SER A 21 -6.33 -12.29 -4.19
N ALA A 22 -5.29 -13.09 -3.90
CA ALA A 22 -4.93 -13.46 -2.54
C ALA A 22 -4.17 -12.36 -1.78
N SER A 23 -3.58 -11.40 -2.49
CA SER A 23 -2.84 -10.28 -1.89
C SER A 23 -3.76 -9.19 -1.33
N ALA A 24 -4.90 -8.95 -1.98
CA ALA A 24 -5.89 -7.97 -1.53
C ALA A 24 -6.46 -8.24 -0.12
N PRO A 25 -6.91 -9.47 0.23
CA PRO A 25 -7.42 -9.76 1.57
C PRO A 25 -6.33 -9.69 2.65
N LEU A 26 -5.07 -10.01 2.32
CA LEU A 26 -3.95 -9.83 3.25
C LEU A 26 -3.73 -8.34 3.56
N ALA A 27 -3.73 -7.50 2.54
CA ALA A 27 -3.63 -6.05 2.72
C ALA A 27 -4.83 -5.51 3.53
N ALA A 28 -6.05 -5.99 3.25
CA ALA A 28 -7.23 -5.62 4.01
C ALA A 28 -7.12 -5.99 5.50
N GLY A 29 -6.57 -7.17 5.83
CA GLY A 29 -6.31 -7.57 7.21
C GLY A 29 -5.33 -6.64 7.92
N ILE A 30 -4.25 -6.23 7.24
CA ILE A 30 -3.27 -5.28 7.79
C ILE A 30 -3.91 -3.90 8.00
N PHE A 31 -4.75 -3.44 7.06
CA PHE A 31 -5.46 -2.17 7.21
C PHE A 31 -6.46 -2.22 8.37
N ALA A 32 -7.09 -3.36 8.64
CA ALA A 32 -7.95 -3.54 9.80
C ALA A 32 -7.17 -3.36 11.12
N LEU A 33 -5.96 -3.93 11.24
CA LEU A 33 -5.09 -3.75 12.41
C LEU A 33 -4.69 -2.28 12.61
N ALA A 34 -4.42 -1.56 11.53
CA ALA A 34 -4.08 -0.15 11.59
C ALA A 34 -5.25 0.74 12.01
N LEU A 35 -6.47 0.41 11.54
CA LEU A 35 -7.69 1.08 11.97
C LEU A 35 -8.07 0.72 13.42
N GLU A 36 -7.75 -0.49 13.88
CA GLU A 36 -7.87 -0.87 15.28
C GLU A 36 -6.94 -0.02 16.17
N ALA A 37 -5.69 0.19 15.74
CA ALA A 37 -4.75 1.06 16.45
C ALA A 37 -5.13 2.55 16.39
N ASN A 38 -5.72 3.00 15.28
CA ASN A 38 -6.17 4.37 15.09
C ASN A 38 -7.45 4.45 14.24
N PRO A 39 -8.63 4.52 14.88
CA PRO A 39 -9.91 4.56 14.16
C PRO A 39 -10.17 5.92 13.47
N ASN A 40 -9.34 6.94 13.71
CA ASN A 40 -9.50 8.28 13.12
C ASN A 40 -8.75 8.46 11.79
N LEU A 41 -8.06 7.42 11.30
CA LEU A 41 -7.37 7.49 10.01
C LEU A 41 -8.37 7.73 8.87
N THR A 42 -8.09 8.75 8.05
CA THR A 42 -8.84 8.93 6.81
C THR A 42 -8.35 7.95 5.73
N TRP A 43 -9.13 7.81 4.66
CA TRP A 43 -8.71 7.01 3.51
C TRP A 43 -7.36 7.47 2.91
N ARG A 44 -7.04 8.77 3.01
CA ARG A 44 -5.75 9.30 2.56
C ARG A 44 -4.64 8.99 3.53
N ASP A 45 -4.90 9.06 4.84
CA ASP A 45 -3.92 8.68 5.84
C ASP A 45 -3.46 7.24 5.63
N MET A 46 -4.38 6.31 5.38
CA MET A 46 -4.04 4.92 5.08
C MET A 46 -3.11 4.78 3.86
N GLN A 47 -3.40 5.52 2.78
CA GLN A 47 -2.53 5.52 1.60
C GLN A 47 -1.13 6.06 1.92
N HIS A 48 -1.04 7.13 2.70
CA HIS A 48 0.24 7.70 3.10
C HIS A 48 1.04 6.76 4.02
N LEU A 49 0.38 6.10 4.96
CA LEU A 49 1.01 5.09 5.82
C LEU A 49 1.64 3.98 4.97
N VAL A 50 0.89 3.42 4.01
CA VAL A 50 1.42 2.41 3.07
C VAL A 50 2.68 2.91 2.36
N VAL A 51 2.67 4.14 1.83
CA VAL A 51 3.83 4.72 1.13
C VAL A 51 5.06 4.81 2.04
N TRP A 52 4.88 5.23 3.30
CA TRP A 52 5.99 5.43 4.23
C TRP A 52 6.52 4.14 4.85
N THR A 53 5.71 3.09 4.92
CA THR A 53 6.05 1.85 5.64
C THR A 53 6.27 0.65 4.72
N SER A 54 6.07 0.78 3.41
CA SER A 54 6.40 -0.26 2.45
C SER A 54 7.90 -0.48 2.31
N GLU A 55 8.30 -1.74 2.09
CA GLU A 55 9.70 -2.16 2.01
C GLU A 55 10.09 -2.60 0.59
N TYR A 56 11.07 -1.91 0.00
CA TYR A 56 11.57 -2.26 -1.32
C TYR A 56 12.63 -3.38 -1.28
N ASP A 57 13.40 -3.51 -0.19
CA ASP A 57 14.56 -4.41 -0.09
C ASP A 57 14.24 -5.87 -0.45
N PRO A 58 13.12 -6.48 0.02
CA PRO A 58 12.76 -7.86 -0.34
C PRO A 58 12.52 -8.06 -1.85
N LEU A 59 12.28 -6.98 -2.58
CA LEU A 59 11.96 -6.96 -4.01
C LEU A 59 13.04 -6.27 -4.85
N ALA A 60 14.18 -5.90 -4.25
CA ALA A 60 15.22 -5.07 -4.88
C ALA A 60 15.85 -5.72 -6.13
N GLY A 61 15.86 -7.06 -6.21
CA GLY A 61 16.37 -7.80 -7.37
C GLY A 61 15.53 -7.66 -8.65
N ASN A 62 14.33 -7.05 -8.57
CA ASN A 62 13.47 -6.86 -9.72
C ASN A 62 13.84 -5.59 -10.51
N PRO A 63 13.92 -5.63 -11.85
CA PRO A 63 14.24 -4.45 -12.62
C PRO A 63 13.12 -3.39 -12.57
N GLY A 64 13.48 -2.13 -12.82
CA GLY A 64 12.53 -1.02 -12.99
C GLY A 64 12.29 -0.16 -11.75
N TRP A 65 13.00 -0.40 -10.65
CA TRP A 65 12.99 0.50 -9.50
C TRP A 65 13.60 1.86 -9.84
N LYS A 66 12.95 2.92 -9.37
CA LYS A 66 13.41 4.31 -9.49
C LYS A 66 13.22 5.03 -8.17
N LYS A 67 14.19 5.85 -7.80
CA LYS A 67 14.07 6.73 -6.64
C LYS A 67 13.28 7.98 -7.04
N ASN A 68 12.20 8.28 -6.33
CA ASN A 68 11.40 9.48 -6.59
C ASN A 68 11.98 10.72 -5.87
N GLY A 69 11.36 11.89 -6.07
CA GLY A 69 11.80 13.14 -5.46
C GLY A 69 11.73 13.18 -3.92
N ALA A 70 10.97 12.28 -3.30
CA ALA A 70 10.90 12.12 -1.84
C ALA A 70 11.96 11.13 -1.30
N GLY A 71 12.80 10.57 -2.18
CA GLY A 71 13.84 9.60 -1.79
C GLY A 71 13.33 8.16 -1.63
N LEU A 72 12.07 7.88 -1.97
CA LEU A 72 11.47 6.54 -1.87
C LEU A 72 11.66 5.76 -3.17
N MET A 73 11.87 4.45 -3.05
CA MET A 73 11.97 3.54 -4.19
C MET A 73 10.58 3.19 -4.69
N VAL A 74 10.36 3.34 -6.01
CA VAL A 74 9.08 3.04 -6.66
C VAL A 74 9.30 2.16 -7.89
N ASN A 75 8.44 1.18 -8.07
CA ASN A 75 8.37 0.31 -9.24
C ASN A 75 6.94 0.27 -9.77
N SER A 76 6.74 0.29 -11.09
CA SER A 76 5.40 0.25 -11.69
C SER A 76 4.63 -1.05 -11.41
N ARG A 77 5.34 -2.13 -11.07
CA ARG A 77 4.74 -3.44 -10.72
C ARG A 77 4.49 -3.61 -9.23
N PHE A 78 5.29 -2.97 -8.38
CA PHE A 78 5.30 -3.22 -6.93
C PHE A 78 4.96 -1.98 -6.08
N GLY A 79 4.68 -0.83 -6.71
CA GLY A 79 4.48 0.42 -6.00
C GLY A 79 5.72 0.79 -5.19
N PHE A 80 5.53 1.05 -3.89
CA PHE A 80 6.61 1.37 -2.95
C PHE A 80 7.27 0.13 -2.33
N GLY A 81 6.78 -1.07 -2.63
CA GLY A 81 7.33 -2.33 -2.11
C GLY A 81 6.31 -3.15 -1.31
N LEU A 82 6.83 -4.12 -0.56
CA LEU A 82 6.02 -5.03 0.24
C LEU A 82 5.39 -4.29 1.42
N LEU A 83 4.13 -4.60 1.73
CA LEU A 83 3.44 -4.04 2.88
C LEU A 83 4.03 -4.62 4.18
N ASN A 84 4.54 -3.75 5.08
CA ASN A 84 5.00 -4.16 6.40
C ASN A 84 3.92 -3.84 7.45
N ALA A 85 3.28 -4.89 7.98
CA ALA A 85 2.20 -4.76 8.96
C ALA A 85 2.66 -4.10 10.27
N ASN A 86 3.83 -4.49 10.78
CA ASN A 86 4.35 -3.95 12.03
C ASN A 86 4.65 -2.46 11.89
N ALA A 87 5.41 -2.07 10.86
CA ALA A 87 5.75 -0.68 10.62
C ALA A 87 4.50 0.19 10.36
N LEU A 88 3.50 -0.34 9.65
CA LEU A 88 2.25 0.35 9.36
C LEU A 88 1.45 0.61 10.63
N VAL A 89 1.23 -0.41 11.47
CA VAL A 89 0.51 -0.27 12.74
C VAL A 89 1.29 0.62 13.71
N ASP A 90 2.62 0.47 13.78
CA ASP A 90 3.49 1.29 14.61
C ASP A 90 3.47 2.77 14.23
N LEU A 91 3.39 3.09 12.94
CA LEU A 91 3.30 4.47 12.47
C LEU A 91 1.88 5.02 12.61
N ALA A 92 0.85 4.16 12.54
CA ALA A 92 -0.56 4.53 12.67
C ALA A 92 -0.95 5.05 14.06
N ASP A 93 -0.19 4.74 15.13
CA ASP A 93 -0.43 5.22 16.49
C ASP A 93 -0.78 6.73 16.50
N PRO A 94 -1.92 7.15 17.09
CA PRO A 94 -2.33 8.56 17.14
C PRO A 94 -1.29 9.51 17.75
N LYS A 95 -0.34 9.01 18.54
CA LYS A 95 0.78 9.78 19.10
C LYS A 95 1.89 10.05 18.08
N ARG A 96 1.96 9.25 17.03
CA ARG A 96 2.98 9.32 15.97
C ARG A 96 2.42 9.86 14.67
N TRP A 97 1.24 9.39 14.25
CA TRP A 97 0.61 9.84 13.03
C TRP A 97 -0.12 11.16 13.21
N LYS A 98 0.28 12.16 12.44
CA LYS A 98 -0.48 13.39 12.27
C LYS A 98 -1.22 13.33 10.95
N GLY A 99 -2.54 13.44 11.01
CA GLY A 99 -3.42 13.39 9.84
C GLY A 99 -3.00 14.35 8.73
N VAL A 100 -3.11 13.89 7.48
CA VAL A 100 -2.73 14.69 6.32
C VAL A 100 -3.70 15.87 6.12
N PRO A 101 -3.23 17.03 5.61
CA PRO A 101 -4.11 18.16 5.30
C PRO A 101 -5.17 17.79 4.27
N GLU A 102 -6.27 18.55 4.20
CA GLU A 102 -7.34 18.34 3.22
C GLU A 102 -6.81 18.24 1.77
N LYS A 103 -7.46 17.38 0.97
CA LYS A 103 -7.10 17.16 -0.43
C LYS A 103 -7.31 18.45 -1.22
N ARG A 104 -6.27 18.91 -1.91
CA ARG A 104 -6.34 20.00 -2.89
C ARG A 104 -6.12 19.43 -4.28
N GLU A 105 -6.90 19.90 -5.25
CA GLU A 105 -6.74 19.56 -6.67
C GLU A 105 -6.35 20.81 -7.44
N CYS A 106 -5.26 20.71 -8.21
CA CYS A 106 -4.80 21.77 -9.10
C CYS A 106 -5.02 21.30 -10.53
N ILE A 107 -5.92 21.96 -11.25
CA ILE A 107 -6.23 21.65 -12.65
C ILE A 107 -5.52 22.68 -13.52
N VAL A 108 -4.52 22.23 -14.28
CA VAL A 108 -3.79 23.06 -15.24
C VAL A 108 -4.34 22.78 -16.63
N GLN A 109 -4.86 23.81 -17.30
CA GLN A 109 -5.28 23.72 -18.69
C GLN A 109 -4.11 24.09 -19.60
N ASP A 110 -3.60 23.12 -20.35
CA ASP A 110 -2.58 23.36 -21.38
C ASP A 110 -3.26 23.75 -22.71
N LYS A 111 -3.14 25.01 -23.09
CA LYS A 111 -3.71 25.54 -24.34
C LYS A 111 -2.89 25.16 -25.58
N SER A 112 -1.73 24.50 -25.43
CA SER A 112 -0.87 24.11 -26.55
C SER A 112 -1.29 22.81 -27.25
N LEU A 113 -2.15 22.00 -26.63
CA LEU A 113 -2.63 20.73 -27.19
C LEU A 113 -3.84 20.86 -28.15
N ASN A 114 -4.39 22.07 -28.32
CA ASN A 114 -5.57 22.33 -29.17
C ASN A 114 -5.25 23.09 -30.47
N GLN A 115 -3.97 23.15 -30.87
CA GLN A 115 -3.53 23.81 -32.12
C GLN A 115 -2.92 22.80 -33.13
N GLY A 116 -3.60 21.67 -33.33
CA GLY A 116 -3.30 20.69 -34.38
C GLY A 116 -4.36 20.72 -35.48
#